data_AF-A0A452Y360-F1
#
_entry.id   AF-A0A452Y360-F1
#
_cell.length_a   1.000
_cell.length_b   1.000
_cell.length_c   1.000
_cell.angle_alpha   90.00
_cell.angle_beta   90.00
_cell.angle_gamma   90.00
#
_symmetry.space_group_name_H-M   'P 1'
#
loop_
_entity.id
_entity.type
_entity.pdbx_description
1 polymer ?
#
loop_
_entity_poly.entity_id
_entity_poly.type
_entity_poly.pdbx_seq_one_letter_code
_entity_poly.pdbx_strand_id
1 'polypeptide(L)'
;RREKEAEHAQAVLARYDSDEAFRNLYDGVADLFAGLLKSDQEHLHAGDTAKIVFAAKWCPSLRSSYDRATLLCEAIARRVFPRDSSPEYLAIPDKHYAYRVRNRLRREVQVPLRKVLELPEVYMSAGKWDELPCARAWRPRPCASTRGVLAVLLSSGPWTLS
;
A
#
# COMPACT_ATOMS: atom_id res chain seq x y z
N ARG A 1 -4.10 -4.66 -23.82
CA ARG A 1 -3.56 -4.28 -22.48
C ARG A 1 -3.40 -5.50 -21.58
N ARG A 2 -4.46 -6.31 -21.37
CA ARG A 2 -4.37 -7.53 -20.55
C ARG A 2 -3.42 -8.59 -21.10
N GLU A 3 -3.34 -8.73 -22.42
CA GLU A 3 -2.36 -9.62 -23.08
C GLU A 3 -0.93 -9.19 -22.76
N LYS A 4 -0.60 -7.92 -22.97
CA LYS A 4 0.71 -7.35 -22.57
C LYS A 4 1.04 -7.57 -21.10
N GLU A 5 0.07 -7.41 -20.20
CA GLU A 5 0.25 -7.69 -18.77
C GLU A 5 0.59 -9.19 -18.52
N ALA A 6 -0.09 -10.10 -19.24
CA ALA A 6 0.18 -11.53 -19.16
C ALA A 6 1.54 -11.91 -19.75
N GLU A 7 1.94 -11.31 -20.87
CA GLU A 7 3.27 -11.47 -21.48
C GLU A 7 4.37 -11.04 -20.51
N HIS A 8 4.20 -9.90 -19.83
CA HIS A 8 5.14 -9.45 -18.80
C HIS A 8 5.21 -10.41 -17.62
N ALA A 9 4.07 -10.90 -17.13
CA ALA A 9 4.04 -11.88 -16.05
C ALA A 9 4.78 -13.18 -16.43
N GLN A 10 4.55 -13.67 -17.66
CA GLN A 10 5.24 -14.85 -18.19
C GLN A 10 6.75 -14.60 -18.33
N ALA A 11 7.16 -13.43 -18.81
CA ALA A 11 8.57 -13.06 -18.91
C ALA A 11 9.25 -13.00 -17.54
N VAL A 12 8.55 -12.50 -16.50
CA VAL A 12 9.06 -12.48 -15.13
C VAL A 12 9.22 -13.91 -14.59
N LEU A 13 8.25 -14.79 -14.80
CA LEU A 13 8.35 -16.20 -14.39
C LEU A 13 9.50 -16.91 -15.10
N ALA A 14 9.60 -16.78 -16.42
CA ALA A 14 10.69 -17.36 -17.19
C ALA A 14 12.06 -16.87 -16.71
N ARG A 15 12.18 -15.56 -16.41
CA ARG A 15 13.42 -14.98 -15.89
C ARG A 15 13.72 -15.47 -14.47
N TYR A 16 12.70 -15.59 -13.62
CA TYR A 16 12.84 -16.14 -12.27
C TYR A 16 13.40 -17.56 -12.29
N ASP A 17 12.97 -18.38 -13.25
CA ASP A 17 13.45 -19.75 -13.40
C ASP A 17 14.87 -19.82 -13.97
N SER A 18 15.25 -18.92 -14.88
CA SER A 18 16.55 -18.97 -15.57
C SER A 18 17.69 -18.17 -14.93
N ASP A 19 17.40 -17.05 -14.25
CA ASP A 19 18.38 -16.06 -13.77
C ASP A 19 18.41 -16.02 -12.24
N GLU A 20 19.47 -16.58 -11.66
CA GLU A 20 19.66 -16.65 -10.20
C GLU A 20 19.79 -15.26 -9.55
N ALA A 21 20.48 -14.32 -10.20
CA ALA A 21 20.64 -12.97 -9.67
C ALA A 21 19.29 -12.24 -9.61
N PHE A 22 18.47 -12.40 -10.65
CA PHE A 22 17.11 -11.89 -10.66
C PHE A 22 16.25 -12.54 -9.58
N ARG A 23 16.33 -13.86 -9.41
CA ARG A 23 15.60 -14.60 -8.37
C ARG A 23 15.93 -14.08 -6.97
N ASN A 24 17.21 -13.95 -6.66
CA ASN A 24 17.69 -13.45 -5.36
C ASN A 24 17.21 -12.02 -5.09
N LEU A 25 17.24 -11.15 -6.11
CA LEU A 25 16.70 -9.80 -6.00
C LEU A 25 15.19 -9.82 -5.75
N TYR A 26 14.45 -10.60 -6.54
CA TYR A 26 13.00 -10.71 -6.44
C TYR A 26 12.56 -11.22 -5.06
N ASP A 27 13.22 -12.28 -4.58
CA ASP A 27 12.98 -12.85 -3.27
C ASP A 27 13.34 -11.89 -2.15
N GLY A 28 14.51 -11.23 -2.23
CA GLY A 28 14.93 -10.22 -1.26
C GLY A 28 13.96 -9.05 -1.15
N VAL A 29 13.43 -8.56 -2.28
CA VAL A 29 12.38 -7.53 -2.29
C VAL A 29 11.11 -8.04 -1.62
N ALA A 30 10.68 -9.26 -1.96
CA ALA A 30 9.47 -9.84 -1.37
C ALA A 30 9.62 -10.09 0.15
N ASP A 31 10.78 -10.55 0.60
CA ASP A 31 11.11 -10.76 2.01
C ASP A 31 11.17 -9.45 2.79
N LEU A 32 11.82 -8.42 2.24
CA LEU A 32 11.86 -7.08 2.84
C LEU A 32 10.44 -6.54 3.06
N PHE A 33 9.61 -6.55 2.02
CA PHE A 33 8.23 -6.08 2.16
C PHE A 33 7.43 -6.92 3.14
N ALA A 34 7.58 -8.25 3.13
CA ALA A 34 6.87 -9.11 4.06
C ALA A 34 7.26 -8.84 5.52
N GLY A 35 8.56 -8.65 5.80
CA GLY A 35 9.05 -8.30 7.14
C GLY A 35 8.53 -6.96 7.62
N LEU A 36 8.64 -5.92 6.78
CA LEU A 36 8.16 -4.57 7.13
C LEU A 36 6.64 -4.57 7.36
N LEU A 37 5.86 -5.24 6.50
CA LEU A 37 4.40 -5.29 6.66
C LEU A 37 3.96 -6.04 7.92
N LYS A 38 4.68 -7.10 8.32
CA LYS A 38 4.42 -7.79 9.59
C LYS A 38 4.70 -6.88 10.78
N SER A 39 5.86 -6.21 10.77
CA SER A 39 6.21 -5.26 11.84
C SER A 39 5.22 -4.10 11.93
N ASP A 40 4.82 -3.53 10.80
CA ASP A 40 3.78 -2.49 10.75
C ASP A 40 2.46 -2.98 11.33
N GLN A 41 2.08 -4.21 11.04
CA GLN A 41 0.85 -4.82 11.55
C GLN A 41 0.93 -5.03 13.07
N GLU A 42 2.07 -5.44 13.61
CA GLU A 42 2.31 -5.55 15.06
C GLU A 42 2.21 -4.20 15.77
N HIS A 43 2.85 -3.15 15.21
CA HIS A 43 2.74 -1.79 15.74
C HIS A 43 1.30 -1.26 15.67
N LEU A 44 0.58 -1.56 14.59
CA LEU A 44 -0.84 -1.23 14.46
C LEU A 44 -1.69 -1.91 15.54
N HIS A 45 -1.45 -3.19 15.82
CA HIS A 45 -2.16 -3.93 16.87
C HIS A 45 -1.80 -3.42 18.29
N ALA A 46 -0.56 -2.97 18.49
CA ALA A 46 -0.12 -2.35 19.75
C ALA A 46 -0.60 -0.88 19.92
N GLY A 47 -1.19 -0.28 18.88
CA GLY A 47 -1.60 1.12 18.87
C GLY A 47 -0.44 2.12 18.71
N ASP A 48 0.78 1.65 18.43
CA ASP A 48 1.98 2.47 18.25
C ASP A 48 2.11 2.94 16.79
N THR A 49 1.22 3.84 16.39
CA THR A 49 1.14 4.32 15.00
C THR A 49 2.35 5.15 14.57
N ALA A 50 3.15 5.65 15.51
CA ALA A 50 4.36 6.43 15.24
C ALA A 50 5.51 5.57 14.69
N LYS A 51 5.50 4.26 14.98
CA LYS A 51 6.52 3.31 14.50
C LYS A 51 6.16 2.59 13.20
N ILE A 52 4.93 2.78 12.70
CA ILE A 52 4.50 2.22 11.42
C ILE A 52 5.30 2.88 10.30
N VAL A 53 6.02 2.07 9.54
CA VAL A 53 6.75 2.52 8.36
C VAL A 53 5.81 2.61 7.15
N PHE A 54 6.24 3.33 6.11
CA PHE A 54 5.46 3.51 4.89
C PHE A 54 5.47 2.28 3.97
N ALA A 55 5.69 1.06 4.48
CA ALA A 55 5.78 -0.13 3.64
C ALA A 55 4.46 -0.40 2.90
N ALA A 56 3.32 -0.22 3.57
CA ALA A 56 2.00 -0.35 2.95
C ALA A 56 1.73 0.69 1.85
N LYS A 57 2.40 1.85 1.86
CA LYS A 57 2.31 2.87 0.79
C LYS A 57 2.97 2.38 -0.49
N TRP A 58 4.18 1.82 -0.38
CA TRP A 58 4.99 1.41 -1.53
C TRP A 58 4.70 -0.03 -2.00
N CYS A 59 4.12 -0.86 -1.14
CA CYS A 59 3.70 -2.20 -1.49
C CYS A 59 2.68 -2.13 -2.64
N PRO A 60 2.89 -2.90 -3.74
CA PRO A 60 1.98 -2.88 -4.86
C PRO A 60 0.55 -3.25 -4.42
N SER A 61 -0.42 -2.57 -5.02
CA SER A 61 -1.84 -2.88 -4.77
C SER A 61 -2.25 -4.10 -5.59
N LEU A 62 -3.05 -4.97 -4.97
CA LEU A 62 -3.62 -6.14 -5.62
C LEU A 62 -4.31 -5.77 -6.94
N ARG A 63 -3.98 -6.49 -8.02
CA ARG A 63 -4.52 -6.30 -9.39
C ARG A 63 -4.20 -4.95 -10.04
N SER A 64 -3.26 -4.18 -9.49
CA SER A 64 -2.66 -3.03 -10.19
C SER A 64 -1.90 -3.50 -11.43
N SER A 65 -1.63 -2.59 -12.38
CA SER A 65 -0.83 -2.90 -13.58
C SER A 65 0.54 -3.46 -13.21
N TYR A 66 1.17 -2.93 -12.15
CA TYR A 66 2.44 -3.42 -11.63
C TYR A 66 2.32 -4.85 -11.11
N ASP A 67 1.36 -5.13 -10.23
CA ASP A 67 1.14 -6.49 -9.70
C ASP A 67 0.83 -7.50 -10.81
N ARG A 68 0.05 -7.10 -11.83
CA ARG A 68 -0.26 -7.98 -12.96
C ARG A 68 0.96 -8.28 -13.83
N ALA A 69 1.91 -7.34 -13.93
CA ALA A 69 3.12 -7.51 -14.72
C ALA A 69 4.25 -8.22 -13.94
N THR A 70 4.31 -8.09 -12.61
CA THR A 70 5.42 -8.58 -11.80
C THR A 70 5.08 -9.72 -10.84
N LEU A 71 3.80 -9.95 -10.53
CA LEU A 71 3.32 -10.92 -9.55
C LEU A 71 3.86 -10.72 -8.11
N LEU A 72 4.41 -9.54 -7.82
CA LEU A 72 5.08 -9.28 -6.55
C LEU A 72 4.12 -9.32 -5.35
N CYS A 73 2.84 -8.92 -5.49
CA CYS A 73 1.90 -9.05 -4.37
C CYS A 73 1.67 -10.51 -3.99
N GLU A 74 1.76 -11.43 -4.94
CA GLU A 74 1.63 -12.85 -4.64
C GLU A 74 2.82 -13.34 -3.83
N ALA A 75 4.04 -13.01 -4.26
CA ALA A 75 5.26 -13.38 -3.55
C ALA A 75 5.30 -12.84 -2.12
N ILE A 76 4.90 -11.57 -1.93
CA ILE A 76 4.78 -10.96 -0.60
C ILE A 76 3.69 -11.66 0.22
N ALA A 77 2.51 -11.91 -0.37
CA ALA A 77 1.40 -12.53 0.35
C ALA A 77 1.72 -13.94 0.85
N ARG A 78 2.44 -14.75 0.05
CA ARG A 78 2.89 -16.09 0.43
C ARG A 78 3.86 -16.07 1.63
N ARG A 79 4.70 -15.03 1.73
CA ARG A 79 5.65 -14.84 2.86
C ARG A 79 4.97 -14.28 4.12
N VAL A 80 3.96 -13.43 3.94
CA VAL A 80 3.16 -12.90 5.04
C VAL A 80 2.27 -13.99 5.63
N PHE A 81 1.67 -14.82 4.79
CA PHE A 81 0.80 -15.93 5.17
C PHE A 81 1.32 -17.27 4.62
N PRO A 82 2.37 -17.85 5.24
CA PRO A 82 2.92 -19.14 4.82
C PRO A 82 1.85 -20.24 4.77
N ARG A 83 2.05 -21.23 3.91
CA ARG A 83 1.06 -22.31 3.75
C ARG A 83 0.86 -23.11 5.05
N ASP A 84 1.90 -23.21 5.86
CA ASP A 84 1.87 -23.93 7.14
C ASP A 84 1.19 -23.13 8.26
N SER A 85 0.82 -21.87 8.02
CA SER A 85 0.20 -21.03 9.05
C SER A 85 -1.26 -21.37 9.33
N SER A 86 -1.92 -22.18 8.48
CA SER A 86 -3.33 -22.53 8.65
C SER A 86 -3.65 -23.88 8.00
N PRO A 87 -4.42 -24.75 8.68
CA PRO A 87 -4.85 -26.03 8.11
C PRO A 87 -5.72 -25.84 6.85
N GLU A 88 -6.38 -24.69 6.71
CA GLU A 88 -7.19 -24.38 5.52
C GLU A 88 -6.36 -24.23 4.23
N TYR A 89 -5.07 -23.94 4.33
CA TYR A 89 -4.21 -23.74 3.17
C TYR A 89 -3.60 -25.06 2.65
N LEU A 90 -3.49 -26.07 3.52
CA LEU A 90 -2.94 -27.38 3.17
C LEU A 90 -3.86 -28.16 2.23
N ALA A 91 -5.18 -28.05 2.44
CA ALA A 91 -6.20 -28.80 1.69
C ALA A 91 -6.57 -28.18 0.33
N ILE A 92 -6.10 -26.97 0.01
CA ILE A 92 -6.48 -26.26 -1.22
C ILE A 92 -5.37 -26.28 -2.29
N PRO A 93 -5.75 -26.33 -3.58
CA PRO A 93 -4.79 -26.19 -4.68
C PRO A 93 -4.03 -24.86 -4.64
N ASP A 94 -2.79 -24.85 -5.16
CA ASP A 94 -1.89 -23.68 -5.10
C ASP A 94 -2.51 -22.41 -5.70
N LYS A 95 -3.24 -22.52 -6.82
CA LYS A 95 -3.96 -21.38 -7.43
C LYS A 95 -4.96 -20.73 -6.47
N HIS A 96 -5.66 -21.55 -5.68
CA HIS A 96 -6.66 -21.07 -4.72
C HIS A 96 -5.98 -20.50 -3.48
N TYR A 97 -4.87 -21.12 -3.04
CA TYR A 97 -4.02 -20.59 -1.98
C TYR A 97 -3.52 -19.18 -2.34
N ALA A 98 -2.89 -18.99 -3.50
CA ALA A 98 -2.41 -17.71 -4.00
C ALA A 98 -3.50 -16.62 -4.00
N TYR A 99 -4.70 -16.96 -4.50
CA TYR A 99 -5.85 -16.03 -4.49
C TYR A 99 -6.29 -15.68 -3.07
N ARG A 100 -6.35 -16.65 -2.14
CA ARG A 100 -6.76 -16.42 -0.75
C ARG A 100 -5.76 -15.51 -0.02
N VAL A 101 -4.47 -15.81 -0.07
CA VAL A 101 -3.45 -15.01 0.64
C VAL A 101 -3.34 -13.60 0.09
N ARG A 102 -3.48 -13.40 -1.22
CA ARG A 102 -3.49 -12.07 -1.84
C ARG A 102 -4.68 -11.21 -1.37
N ASN A 103 -5.86 -11.82 -1.30
CA ASN A 103 -7.04 -11.13 -0.77
C ASN A 103 -6.90 -10.81 0.72
N ARG A 104 -6.30 -11.74 1.47
CA ARG A 104 -6.02 -11.57 2.90
C ARG A 104 -5.04 -10.42 3.13
N LEU A 105 -3.92 -10.38 2.40
CA LEU A 105 -2.94 -9.29 2.43
C LEU A 105 -3.60 -7.93 2.19
N ARG A 106 -4.50 -7.84 1.20
CA ARG A 106 -5.22 -6.58 0.95
C ARG A 106 -6.09 -6.17 2.13
N ARG A 107 -6.92 -7.09 2.64
CA ARG A 107 -7.96 -6.79 3.63
C ARG A 107 -7.42 -6.61 5.05
N GLU A 108 -6.51 -7.48 5.47
CA GLU A 108 -6.01 -7.53 6.85
C GLU A 108 -4.76 -6.67 7.05
N VAL A 109 -4.00 -6.38 6.00
CA VAL A 109 -2.71 -5.69 6.12
C VAL A 109 -2.73 -4.34 5.40
N GLN A 110 -2.89 -4.34 4.07
CA GLN A 110 -2.75 -3.10 3.29
C GLN A 110 -3.84 -2.07 3.61
N VAL A 111 -5.12 -2.48 3.70
CA VAL A 111 -6.22 -1.55 3.96
C VAL A 111 -6.12 -0.88 5.34
N PRO A 112 -5.93 -1.62 6.45
CA PRO A 112 -5.78 -1.00 7.78
C PRO A 112 -4.57 -0.09 7.88
N LEU A 113 -3.41 -0.51 7.36
CA LEU A 113 -2.18 0.28 7.43
C LEU A 113 -2.30 1.58 6.62
N ARG A 114 -2.86 1.53 5.41
CA ARG A 114 -3.05 2.74 4.58
C ARG A 114 -4.04 3.72 5.20
N LYS A 115 -5.00 3.22 5.97
CA LYS A 115 -5.96 4.07 6.72
C LYS A 115 -5.24 4.86 7.82
N VAL A 116 -4.38 4.19 8.60
CA VAL A 116 -3.63 4.84 9.69
C VAL A 116 -2.54 5.79 9.16
N LEU A 117 -1.94 5.47 8.03
CA LEU A 117 -0.99 6.36 7.36
C LEU A 117 -1.65 7.61 6.76
N GLU A 118 -2.99 7.67 6.74
CA GLU A 118 -3.79 8.76 6.15
C GLU A 118 -3.33 9.08 4.73
N LEU A 119 -3.08 8.03 3.93
CA LEU A 119 -2.56 8.22 2.59
C LEU A 119 -3.57 9.00 1.72
N PRO A 120 -3.12 10.01 0.97
CA PRO A 120 -4.01 10.81 0.15
C PRO A 120 -4.89 10.00 -0.80
N GLU A 121 -4.36 8.90 -1.33
CA GLU A 121 -5.07 7.99 -2.22
C GLU A 121 -6.32 7.36 -1.56
N VAL A 122 -6.34 7.19 -0.24
CA VAL A 122 -7.50 6.68 0.51
C VAL A 122 -8.64 7.70 0.50
N TYR A 123 -8.34 8.97 0.76
CA TYR A 123 -9.32 10.06 0.73
C TYR A 123 -9.81 10.35 -0.68
N MET A 124 -8.89 10.40 -1.65
CA MET A 124 -9.20 10.65 -3.06
C MET A 124 -10.12 9.58 -3.65
N SER A 125 -9.83 8.29 -3.40
CA SER A 125 -10.66 7.19 -3.90
C SER A 125 -12.05 7.14 -3.25
N ALA A 126 -12.18 7.68 -2.03
CA ALA A 126 -13.46 7.84 -1.34
C ALA A 126 -14.18 9.16 -1.66
N GLY A 127 -13.63 10.01 -2.54
CA GLY A 127 -14.19 11.32 -2.88
C GLY A 127 -14.11 12.37 -1.77
N LYS A 128 -13.40 12.08 -0.67
CA LYS A 128 -13.31 12.89 0.55
C LYS A 128 -12.13 13.86 0.48
N TRP A 129 -12.09 14.72 -0.54
CA TRP A 129 -10.98 15.65 -0.76
C TRP A 129 -10.79 16.67 0.37
N ASP A 130 -11.88 17.06 1.02
CA ASP A 130 -11.87 18.07 2.08
C ASP A 130 -11.39 17.53 3.44
N GLU A 131 -11.38 16.20 3.61
CA GLU A 131 -10.93 15.52 4.84
C GLU A 131 -9.44 15.18 4.81
N LEU A 132 -8.73 15.50 3.72
CA LEU A 132 -7.32 15.15 3.54
C LEU A 132 -6.39 15.95 4.48
N PRO A 133 -5.59 15.29 5.33
CA PRO A 133 -4.63 15.97 6.19
C PRO A 133 -3.47 16.58 5.38
N CYS A 134 -3.34 17.91 5.38
CA CYS A 134 -2.36 18.61 4.53
C CYS A 134 -0.90 18.41 4.99
N ALA A 135 -0.66 18.06 6.26
CA ALA A 135 0.68 17.91 6.83
C ALA A 135 1.50 16.76 6.21
N ARG A 136 0.85 15.83 5.48
CA ARG A 136 1.49 14.60 4.97
C ARG A 136 1.50 14.52 3.44
N ALA A 137 1.03 15.56 2.74
CA ALA A 137 1.00 15.63 1.29
C ALA A 137 2.26 16.32 0.74
N TRP A 138 3.03 15.62 -0.10
CA TRP A 138 4.25 16.13 -0.74
C TRP A 138 4.00 17.13 -1.90
N ARG A 139 2.83 17.79 -1.93
CA ARG A 139 2.49 18.83 -2.91
C ARG A 139 1.65 19.92 -2.24
N PRO A 140 2.10 21.19 -2.25
CA PRO A 140 1.27 22.29 -1.83
C PRO A 140 0.26 22.59 -2.94
N ARG A 141 -0.95 22.03 -2.85
CA ARG A 141 -2.14 22.69 -3.39
C ARG A 141 -2.85 23.41 -2.24
N PRO A 142 -3.53 24.54 -2.49
CA PRO A 142 -4.30 25.21 -1.44
C PRO A 142 -5.39 24.25 -0.96
N CYS A 143 -5.27 23.78 0.29
CA CYS A 143 -6.27 22.93 0.92
C CYS A 143 -7.53 23.74 1.29
N ALA A 144 -8.69 23.08 1.36
CA ALA A 144 -9.95 23.70 1.77
C ALA A 144 -9.89 24.40 3.15
N SER A 145 -9.00 23.93 4.05
CA SER A 145 -8.73 24.55 5.36
C SER A 145 -8.23 26.00 5.28
N THR A 146 -7.60 26.43 4.17
CA THR A 146 -7.11 27.81 4.03
C THR A 146 -8.22 28.81 3.71
N ARG A 147 -9.44 28.37 3.38
CA ARG A 147 -10.59 29.29 3.25
C ARG A 147 -11.05 29.89 4.59
N GLY A 148 -10.74 29.25 5.71
CA GLY A 148 -11.04 29.80 7.04
C GLY A 148 -9.99 30.77 7.58
N VAL A 149 -8.70 30.55 7.26
CA VAL A 149 -7.61 31.39 7.80
C VAL A 149 -7.53 32.74 7.08
N LEU A 150 -7.86 32.80 5.77
CA LEU A 150 -7.91 34.07 5.05
C LEU A 150 -9.12 34.94 5.45
N ALA A 151 -10.21 34.33 5.94
CA ALA A 151 -11.39 35.06 6.38
C ALA A 151 -11.20 35.75 7.75
N VAL A 152 -10.33 35.22 8.61
CA VAL A 152 -10.02 35.84 9.92
C VAL A 152 -9.00 36.99 9.79
N LEU A 153 -8.11 36.93 8.79
CA LEU A 153 -7.12 37.99 8.54
C LEU A 153 -7.68 39.22 7.80
N LEU A 154 -8.86 39.12 7.17
CA LEU A 154 -9.52 40.26 6.50
C LEU A 154 -10.60 40.95 7.35
N SER A 155 -10.96 40.41 8.53
CA SER A 155 -11.96 41.03 9.43
C SER A 155 -11.35 41.72 10.65
N SER A 156 -10.02 41.67 10.82
CA SER A 156 -9.34 42.12 12.05
C SER A 156 -8.12 43.00 11.74
N GLY A 157 -8.35 44.19 11.16
CA GLY A 157 -7.28 45.17 10.91
C GLY A 157 -7.84 46.58 10.79
N PRO A 158 -7.48 47.53 11.69
CA PRO A 158 -8.02 48.88 11.70
C PRO A 158 -7.21 49.79 10.77
N TRP A 159 -7.80 50.25 9.67
CA TRP A 159 -7.22 51.33 8.86
C TRP A 159 -8.32 52.26 8.35
N THR A 160 -8.66 53.27 9.16
CA THR A 160 -9.02 54.60 8.65
C THR A 160 -8.54 55.65 9.64
N LEU A 161 -7.40 56.26 9.33
CA LEU A 161 -6.94 57.51 9.92
C LEU A 161 -6.24 58.31 8.83
N SER A 162 -7.00 59.16 8.15
CA SER A 162 -6.67 60.54 7.74
C SER A 162 -7.94 61.17 7.18
#